data_AF-T1KNU1-F1
#
_entry.id   AF-T1KNU1-F1
#
_cell.length_a   1.000
_cell.length_b   1.000
_cell.length_c   1.000
_cell.angle_alpha   90.00
_cell.angle_beta   90.00
_cell.angle_gamma   90.00
#
_symmetry.space_group_name_H-M   'P 1'
#
loop_
_entity.id
_entity.type
_entity.pdbx_description
1 polymer ?
#
loop_
_entity_poly.entity_id
_entity_poly.type
_entity_poly.pdbx_seq_one_letter_code
_entity_poly.pdbx_strand_id
1 'polypeptide(L)'
;MLPLMTNSKLVRESMVKGGVLYLLDIFCNSSDHKIREKSAELLAKMTIDKLNGPKIRLILCKFLPVSFIESMKESPQEAVNLFDRNQENPELIWADEARTKVSSTIRTMSQSLYSSQLENPATNWKLDDDFEIKIPIAADEMVVAGVFLRLFVLNPSWTPQRLKQFLTELMDTVQSLMSKSQIDETKLELSTKALVSLLQARPPLLDMIPPMGYIKGLIDQLSNSKHSLVPHSALSVLHQLSYNKPCVESMIQYDYILSQMIKAISSDTTLAALGCQTLNNMFVADANDKLVPIALQVKLIDFLLKLLDSGQSTYDSSTKAIIVQLLKSMLQSQAYGEQVGNILDKNFRLQRLRSR
;
A
#
# COMPACT_ATOMS: atom_id res chain seq x y z
N MET A 1 -22.25 -39.53 -6.49
CA MET A 1 -21.07 -38.81 -7.04
C MET A 1 -19.90 -38.74 -6.06
N LEU A 2 -20.09 -38.38 -4.79
CA LEU A 2 -18.99 -38.25 -3.80
C LEU A 2 -18.07 -39.49 -3.69
N PRO A 3 -18.57 -40.74 -3.59
CA PRO A 3 -17.70 -41.91 -3.56
C PRO A 3 -16.87 -42.08 -4.84
N LEU A 4 -17.41 -41.68 -6.00
CA LEU A 4 -16.74 -41.76 -7.31
C LEU A 4 -15.57 -40.77 -7.41
N MET A 5 -15.69 -39.60 -6.79
CA MET A 5 -14.63 -38.58 -6.74
C MET A 5 -13.48 -38.94 -5.77
N THR A 6 -13.50 -40.14 -5.19
CA THR A 6 -12.35 -40.71 -4.45
C THR A 6 -11.40 -41.49 -5.37
N ASN A 7 -11.82 -41.78 -6.61
CA ASN A 7 -10.99 -42.47 -7.60
C ASN A 7 -10.28 -41.45 -8.50
N SER A 8 -8.95 -41.39 -8.43
CA SER A 8 -8.14 -40.43 -9.19
C SER A 8 -8.31 -40.53 -10.72
N LYS A 9 -8.66 -41.70 -11.26
CA LYS A 9 -8.97 -41.85 -12.70
C LYS A 9 -10.25 -41.11 -13.07
N LEU A 10 -11.29 -41.26 -12.25
CA LEU A 10 -12.57 -40.56 -12.46
C LEU A 10 -12.43 -39.06 -12.22
N VAL A 11 -11.61 -38.63 -11.25
CA VAL A 11 -11.31 -37.21 -11.04
C VAL A 11 -10.61 -36.61 -12.26
N ARG A 12 -9.60 -37.31 -12.81
CA ARG A 12 -8.92 -36.89 -14.04
C ARG A 12 -9.87 -36.80 -15.22
N GLU A 13 -10.69 -37.84 -15.44
CA GLU A 13 -11.66 -37.87 -16.52
C GLU A 13 -12.69 -36.74 -16.39
N SER A 14 -13.24 -36.54 -15.19
CA SER A 14 -14.15 -35.43 -14.90
C SER A 14 -13.51 -34.08 -15.21
N MET A 15 -12.26 -33.86 -14.79
CA MET A 15 -11.52 -32.63 -15.09
C MET A 15 -11.36 -32.42 -16.61
N VAL A 16 -10.91 -33.46 -17.33
CA VAL A 16 -10.68 -33.41 -18.79
C VAL A 16 -11.98 -33.21 -19.56
N LYS A 17 -13.12 -33.68 -19.05
CA LYS A 17 -14.44 -33.50 -19.67
C LYS A 17 -15.18 -32.23 -19.24
N GLY A 18 -14.54 -31.38 -18.43
CA GLY A 18 -15.12 -30.10 -17.98
C GLY A 18 -16.03 -30.19 -16.77
N GLY A 19 -16.01 -31.30 -16.03
CA GLY A 19 -16.78 -31.48 -14.80
C GLY A 19 -16.52 -30.40 -13.75
N VAL A 20 -15.29 -29.86 -13.66
CA VAL A 20 -14.98 -28.72 -12.78
C VAL A 20 -15.76 -27.47 -13.21
N LEU A 21 -15.83 -27.18 -14.51
CA LEU A 21 -16.56 -26.03 -15.04
C LEU A 21 -18.07 -26.18 -14.84
N TYR A 22 -18.62 -27.37 -15.06
CA TYR A 22 -20.04 -27.63 -14.82
C TYR A 22 -20.42 -27.53 -13.34
N LEU A 23 -19.60 -28.07 -12.44
CA LEU A 23 -19.82 -27.93 -11.00
C LEU A 23 -19.70 -26.47 -10.54
N LEU A 24 -18.78 -25.70 -11.13
CA LEU A 24 -18.71 -24.25 -10.93
C LEU A 24 -19.97 -23.53 -11.42
N ASP A 25 -20.50 -23.89 -12.59
CA ASP A 25 -21.75 -23.29 -13.10
C ASP A 25 -22.92 -23.55 -12.16
N ILE A 26 -23.03 -24.78 -11.66
CA ILE A 26 -24.05 -25.15 -10.69
C ILE A 26 -23.85 -24.38 -9.38
N PHE A 27 -22.62 -24.31 -8.86
CA PHE A 27 -22.29 -23.57 -7.64
C PHE A 27 -22.61 -22.07 -7.76
N CYS A 28 -22.32 -21.44 -8.90
CA CYS A 28 -22.48 -20.00 -9.10
C CYS A 28 -23.89 -19.59 -9.57
N ASN A 29 -24.63 -20.47 -10.26
CA ASN A 29 -25.84 -20.08 -10.97
C ASN A 29 -27.09 -20.91 -10.64
N SER A 30 -27.02 -21.96 -9.82
CA SER A 30 -28.22 -22.68 -9.37
C SER A 30 -29.05 -21.82 -8.42
N SER A 31 -30.38 -21.88 -8.52
CA SER A 31 -31.28 -21.24 -7.55
C SER A 31 -31.46 -22.07 -6.28
N ASP A 32 -31.17 -23.37 -6.33
CA ASP A 32 -31.27 -24.26 -5.17
C ASP A 32 -29.96 -24.27 -4.38
N HIS A 33 -30.02 -23.76 -3.15
CA HIS A 33 -28.93 -23.69 -2.19
C HIS A 33 -28.30 -25.06 -1.90
N LYS A 34 -29.12 -26.11 -1.74
CA LYS A 34 -28.62 -27.48 -1.45
C LYS A 34 -27.84 -28.07 -2.61
N ILE A 35 -28.21 -27.72 -3.84
CA ILE A 35 -27.51 -28.18 -5.04
C ILE A 35 -26.15 -27.48 -5.17
N ARG A 36 -26.08 -26.18 -4.82
CA ARG A 36 -24.83 -25.43 -4.76
C ARG A 36 -23.89 -26.00 -3.71
N GLU A 37 -24.40 -26.30 -2.52
CA GLU A 37 -23.65 -26.91 -1.42
C GLU A 37 -23.04 -28.25 -1.85
N LYS A 38 -23.84 -29.16 -2.43
CA LYS A 38 -23.34 -30.45 -2.95
C LYS A 38 -22.30 -30.28 -4.05
N SER A 39 -22.42 -29.23 -4.87
CA SER A 39 -21.43 -28.94 -5.91
C SER A 39 -20.12 -28.45 -5.31
N ALA A 40 -20.18 -27.58 -4.30
CA ALA A 40 -19.03 -27.16 -3.51
C ALA A 40 -18.36 -28.36 -2.81
N GLU A 41 -19.13 -29.28 -2.23
CA GLU A 41 -18.62 -30.50 -1.60
C GLU A 41 -17.87 -31.40 -2.60
N LEU A 42 -18.40 -31.57 -3.81
CA LEU A 42 -17.73 -32.32 -4.89
C LEU A 42 -16.44 -31.63 -5.34
N LEU A 43 -16.47 -30.31 -5.54
CA LEU A 43 -15.28 -29.54 -5.90
C LEU A 43 -14.19 -29.65 -4.83
N ALA A 44 -14.56 -29.47 -3.55
CA ALA A 44 -13.66 -29.65 -2.43
C ALA A 44 -13.04 -31.06 -2.42
N LYS A 45 -13.86 -32.10 -2.58
CA LYS A 45 -13.38 -33.49 -2.65
C LYS A 45 -12.37 -33.70 -3.80
N MET A 46 -12.64 -33.12 -4.97
CA MET A 46 -11.74 -33.20 -6.12
C MET A 46 -10.41 -32.48 -5.88
N THR A 47 -10.38 -31.38 -5.11
CA THR A 47 -9.13 -30.66 -4.78
C THR A 47 -8.20 -31.43 -3.85
N ILE A 48 -8.72 -32.42 -3.11
CA ILE A 48 -7.96 -33.26 -2.17
C ILE A 48 -7.32 -34.48 -2.89
N ASP A 49 -7.66 -34.71 -4.17
CA ASP A 49 -7.05 -35.78 -4.96
C ASP A 49 -5.52 -35.59 -5.07
N LYS A 50 -4.75 -36.65 -4.77
CA LYS A 50 -3.28 -36.56 -4.70
C LYS A 50 -2.62 -36.21 -6.03
N LEU A 51 -3.22 -36.61 -7.16
CA LEU A 51 -2.62 -36.48 -8.49
C LEU A 51 -3.11 -35.25 -9.24
N ASN A 52 -4.41 -34.98 -9.20
CA ASN A 52 -5.05 -33.92 -10.00
C ASN A 52 -5.51 -32.74 -9.13
N GLY A 53 -5.61 -32.90 -7.80
CA GLY A 53 -6.09 -31.89 -6.88
C GLY A 53 -5.37 -30.53 -6.99
N PRO A 54 -4.02 -30.48 -7.05
CA PRO A 54 -3.29 -29.23 -7.24
C PRO A 54 -3.69 -28.49 -8.53
N LYS A 55 -3.84 -29.23 -9.64
CA LYS A 55 -4.27 -28.66 -10.93
C LYS A 55 -5.71 -28.15 -10.88
N ILE A 56 -6.61 -28.89 -10.22
CA ILE A 56 -8.00 -28.49 -10.05
C ILE A 56 -8.09 -27.23 -9.18
N ARG A 57 -7.30 -27.14 -8.11
CA ARG A 57 -7.23 -25.94 -7.28
C ARG A 57 -6.76 -24.72 -8.10
N LEU A 58 -5.74 -24.87 -8.94
CA LEU A 58 -5.31 -23.78 -9.83
C LEU A 58 -6.41 -23.35 -10.80
N ILE A 59 -7.17 -24.30 -11.36
CA ILE A 59 -8.34 -23.98 -12.20
C ILE A 59 -9.36 -23.18 -11.40
N LEU A 60 -9.73 -23.63 -10.20
CA LEU A 60 -10.70 -22.92 -9.35
C LEU A 60 -10.23 -21.49 -9.00
N CYS A 61 -8.95 -21.30 -8.69
CA CYS A 61 -8.37 -19.99 -8.39
C CYS A 61 -8.43 -18.99 -9.56
N LYS A 62 -8.61 -19.47 -10.80
CA LYS A 62 -8.81 -18.59 -11.97
C LYS A 62 -10.21 -18.00 -12.03
N PHE A 63 -11.17 -18.57 -11.31
CA PHE A 63 -12.56 -18.14 -11.28
C PHE A 63 -12.97 -17.50 -9.95
N LEU A 64 -12.46 -18.02 -8.84
CA LEU A 64 -12.89 -17.66 -7.49
C LEU A 64 -11.69 -17.28 -6.61
N PRO A 65 -11.84 -16.31 -5.69
CA PRO A 65 -10.82 -16.01 -4.70
C PRO A 65 -10.50 -17.23 -3.82
N VAL A 66 -9.24 -17.34 -3.37
CA VAL A 66 -8.75 -18.50 -2.62
C VAL A 66 -9.57 -18.78 -1.36
N SER A 67 -10.03 -17.75 -0.66
CA SER A 67 -10.86 -17.89 0.56
C SER A 67 -12.13 -18.70 0.33
N PHE A 68 -12.70 -18.66 -0.88
CA PHE A 68 -13.91 -19.39 -1.23
C PHE A 68 -13.58 -20.87 -1.38
N ILE A 69 -12.44 -21.18 -2.00
CA ILE A 69 -11.97 -22.56 -2.19
C ILE A 69 -11.62 -23.20 -0.84
N GLU A 70 -10.99 -22.45 0.08
CA GLU A 70 -10.72 -22.95 1.42
C GLU A 70 -12.04 -23.14 2.21
N SER A 71 -12.98 -22.19 2.10
CA SER A 71 -14.31 -22.33 2.69
C SER A 71 -15.06 -23.57 2.16
N MET A 72 -14.97 -23.89 0.86
CA MET A 72 -15.57 -25.12 0.29
C MET A 72 -15.03 -26.39 0.95
N LYS A 73 -13.76 -26.42 1.35
CA LYS A 73 -13.15 -27.58 2.00
C LYS A 73 -13.57 -27.72 3.47
N GLU A 74 -13.69 -26.59 4.17
CA GLU A 74 -14.04 -26.57 5.59
C GLU A 74 -15.55 -26.77 5.79
N SER A 75 -16.36 -26.01 5.06
CA SER A 75 -17.82 -26.05 5.11
C SER A 75 -18.43 -25.60 3.77
N PRO A 76 -18.89 -26.54 2.93
CA PRO A 76 -19.56 -26.22 1.67
C PRO A 76 -20.76 -25.27 1.84
N GLN A 77 -21.48 -25.38 2.96
CA GLN A 77 -22.59 -24.49 3.30
C GLN A 77 -22.12 -23.05 3.50
N GLU A 78 -21.03 -22.86 4.26
CA GLU A 78 -20.45 -21.53 4.47
C GLU A 78 -19.85 -20.97 3.18
N ALA A 79 -19.34 -21.80 2.28
CA ALA A 79 -18.84 -21.34 0.99
C ALA A 79 -19.94 -20.73 0.12
N VAL A 80 -21.15 -21.31 0.15
CA VAL A 80 -22.33 -20.74 -0.53
C VAL A 80 -22.72 -19.41 0.11
N ASN A 81 -22.80 -19.37 1.45
CA ASN A 81 -23.12 -18.15 2.20
C ASN A 81 -22.09 -17.04 1.94
N LEU A 82 -20.81 -17.38 1.93
CA LEU A 82 -19.69 -16.47 1.66
C LEU A 82 -19.75 -15.95 0.22
N PHE A 83 -20.15 -16.80 -0.72
CA PHE A 83 -20.33 -16.39 -2.11
C PHE A 83 -21.45 -15.39 -2.27
N ASP A 84 -22.59 -15.56 -1.58
CA ASP A 84 -23.74 -14.67 -1.74
C ASP A 84 -23.60 -13.34 -1.00
N ARG A 85 -22.74 -13.28 0.02
CA ARG A 85 -22.52 -12.09 0.84
C ARG A 85 -21.65 -11.05 0.14
N ASN A 86 -21.96 -9.78 0.37
CA ASN A 86 -21.03 -8.69 0.08
C ASN A 86 -19.88 -8.72 1.08
N GLN A 87 -18.66 -8.67 0.58
CA GLN A 87 -17.48 -8.52 1.39
C GLN A 87 -16.45 -7.67 0.66
N GLU A 88 -15.84 -6.77 1.41
CA GLU A 88 -14.79 -5.89 0.92
C GLU A 88 -13.61 -5.96 1.88
N ASN A 89 -12.43 -6.17 1.33
CA ASN A 89 -11.17 -6.01 2.01
C ASN A 89 -10.16 -5.41 1.03
N PRO A 90 -8.99 -4.97 1.51
CA PRO A 90 -7.99 -4.33 0.67
C PRO A 90 -7.52 -5.12 -0.56
N GLU A 91 -7.75 -6.44 -0.65
CA GLU A 91 -7.36 -7.26 -1.81
C GLU A 91 -8.56 -7.85 -2.57
N LEU A 92 -9.80 -7.61 -2.12
CA LEU A 92 -11.00 -8.19 -2.72
C LEU A 92 -12.22 -7.30 -2.49
N ILE A 93 -12.85 -6.87 -3.59
CA ILE A 93 -14.21 -6.33 -3.61
C ILE A 93 -15.10 -7.42 -4.21
N TRP A 94 -15.89 -8.08 -3.35
CA TRP A 94 -16.83 -9.11 -3.77
C TRP A 94 -18.26 -8.64 -3.54
N ALA A 95 -18.84 -8.11 -4.62
CA ALA A 95 -20.19 -7.53 -4.65
C ALA A 95 -21.00 -8.08 -5.85
N ASP A 96 -22.19 -7.54 -6.08
CA ASP A 96 -23.12 -7.99 -7.12
C ASP A 96 -22.49 -8.00 -8.52
N GLU A 97 -21.71 -6.98 -8.86
CA GLU A 97 -21.04 -6.87 -10.16
C GLU A 97 -19.99 -7.97 -10.36
N ALA A 98 -19.15 -8.21 -9.34
CA ALA A 98 -18.16 -9.28 -9.34
C ALA A 98 -18.82 -10.66 -9.45
N ARG A 99 -19.84 -10.92 -8.64
CA ARG A 99 -20.64 -12.16 -8.69
C ARG A 99 -21.25 -12.36 -10.06
N THR A 100 -21.93 -11.34 -10.59
CA THR A 100 -22.59 -11.41 -11.90
C THR A 100 -21.58 -11.67 -13.00
N LYS A 101 -20.40 -11.02 -12.97
CA LYS A 101 -19.34 -11.24 -13.95
C LYS A 101 -18.80 -12.68 -13.90
N VAL A 102 -18.49 -13.18 -12.71
CA VAL A 102 -17.99 -14.55 -12.53
C VAL A 102 -19.05 -15.57 -12.98
N SER A 103 -20.27 -15.44 -12.47
CA SER A 103 -21.40 -16.32 -12.78
C SER A 103 -21.73 -16.36 -14.28
N SER A 104 -21.80 -15.21 -14.94
CA SER A 104 -22.08 -15.12 -16.39
C SER A 104 -20.93 -15.67 -17.26
N THR A 105 -19.67 -15.43 -16.86
CA THR A 105 -18.50 -15.96 -17.58
C THR A 105 -18.49 -17.48 -17.51
N ILE A 106 -18.66 -18.05 -16.32
CA ILE A 106 -18.75 -19.51 -16.11
C ILE A 106 -19.91 -20.10 -16.90
N ARG A 107 -21.09 -19.47 -16.85
CA ARG A 107 -22.28 -19.92 -17.59
C ARG A 107 -22.01 -20.00 -19.09
N THR A 108 -21.43 -18.94 -19.66
CA THR A 108 -21.12 -18.86 -21.09
C THR A 108 -20.14 -19.95 -21.51
N MET A 109 -19.08 -20.15 -20.73
CA MET A 109 -18.10 -21.21 -20.99
C MET A 109 -18.72 -22.62 -20.88
N SER A 110 -19.56 -22.83 -19.87
CA SER A 110 -20.29 -24.08 -19.64
C SER A 110 -21.21 -24.41 -20.82
N GLN A 111 -22.00 -23.43 -21.30
CA GLN A 111 -22.89 -23.58 -22.45
C GLN A 111 -22.14 -23.82 -23.76
N SER A 112 -21.01 -23.13 -23.96
CA SER A 112 -20.13 -23.34 -25.13
C SER A 112 -19.54 -24.75 -25.15
N LEU A 113 -19.08 -25.24 -24.00
CA LEU A 113 -18.56 -26.60 -23.87
C LEU A 113 -19.66 -27.63 -24.13
N TYR A 114 -20.84 -27.42 -23.54
CA TYR A 114 -21.99 -28.32 -23.72
C TYR A 114 -22.39 -28.43 -25.19
N SER A 115 -22.47 -27.31 -25.90
CA SER A 115 -22.78 -27.28 -27.34
C SER A 115 -21.74 -28.06 -28.15
N SER A 116 -20.45 -27.87 -27.84
CA SER A 116 -19.35 -28.59 -28.49
C SER A 116 -19.36 -30.10 -28.18
N GLN A 117 -19.88 -30.48 -27.01
CA GLN A 117 -20.02 -31.88 -26.60
C GLN A 117 -21.25 -32.57 -27.21
N LEU A 118 -22.30 -31.82 -27.52
CA LEU A 118 -23.44 -32.33 -28.30
C LEU A 118 -23.02 -32.67 -29.74
N GLU A 119 -22.17 -31.83 -30.35
CA GLU A 119 -21.61 -32.10 -31.67
C GLU A 119 -20.59 -33.24 -31.63
N ASN A 120 -19.75 -33.29 -30.60
CA ASN A 120 -18.74 -34.33 -30.42
C ASN A 120 -18.59 -34.74 -28.94
N PRO A 121 -19.15 -35.90 -28.53
CA PRO A 121 -19.01 -36.40 -27.15
C PRO A 121 -17.57 -36.64 -26.70
N ALA A 122 -16.63 -36.82 -27.63
CA ALA A 122 -15.21 -36.98 -27.33
C ALA A 122 -14.49 -35.67 -26.98
N THR A 123 -15.14 -34.51 -27.14
CA THR A 123 -14.57 -33.19 -26.84
C THR A 123 -14.07 -33.11 -25.39
N ASN A 124 -12.84 -32.62 -25.26
CA ASN A 124 -12.18 -32.38 -23.97
C ASN A 124 -12.14 -30.89 -23.68
N TRP A 125 -12.35 -30.53 -22.41
CA TRP A 125 -12.21 -29.18 -21.93
C TRP A 125 -10.75 -28.90 -21.55
N LYS A 126 -10.28 -27.73 -21.96
CA LYS A 126 -9.01 -27.15 -21.53
C LYS A 126 -9.24 -25.68 -21.26
N LEU A 127 -8.56 -25.19 -20.25
CA LEU A 127 -8.53 -23.78 -19.90
C LEU A 127 -7.15 -23.25 -20.27
N ASP A 128 -7.11 -22.12 -20.99
CA ASP A 128 -5.85 -21.50 -21.37
C ASP A 128 -5.04 -21.11 -20.14
N ASP A 129 -3.72 -21.27 -20.22
CA ASP A 129 -2.83 -21.00 -19.08
C ASP A 129 -2.85 -19.51 -18.68
N ASP A 130 -3.11 -18.62 -19.62
CA ASP A 130 -3.23 -17.17 -19.40
C ASP A 130 -4.66 -16.71 -19.06
N PHE A 131 -5.62 -17.64 -18.94
CA PHE A 131 -7.00 -17.28 -18.58
C PHE A 131 -7.07 -16.69 -17.16
N GLU A 132 -7.67 -15.52 -17.05
CA GLU A 132 -7.98 -14.83 -15.80
C GLU A 132 -9.33 -14.10 -15.93
N ILE A 133 -10.19 -14.22 -14.92
CA ILE A 133 -11.42 -13.41 -14.88
C ILE A 133 -11.08 -11.99 -14.48
N LYS A 134 -11.26 -11.06 -15.42
CA LYS A 134 -11.19 -9.63 -15.17
C LYS A 134 -12.51 -9.16 -14.58
N ILE A 135 -12.54 -9.03 -13.26
CA ILE A 135 -13.63 -8.34 -12.55
C ILE A 135 -13.47 -6.84 -12.85
N PRO A 136 -14.52 -6.17 -13.37
CA PRO A 136 -14.48 -4.72 -13.57
C PRO A 136 -14.15 -4.01 -12.26
N ILE A 137 -13.14 -3.15 -12.32
CA ILE A 137 -12.82 -2.23 -11.23
C ILE A 137 -13.56 -0.94 -11.52
N ALA A 138 -14.26 -0.39 -10.53
CA ALA A 138 -14.95 0.88 -10.67
C ALA A 138 -13.95 1.99 -11.06
N ALA A 139 -14.38 2.94 -11.90
CA ALA A 139 -13.47 3.92 -12.49
C ALA A 139 -12.82 4.88 -11.46
N ASP A 140 -13.43 5.00 -10.29
CA ASP A 140 -12.98 5.78 -9.15
C ASP A 140 -12.08 4.99 -8.18
N GLU A 141 -11.99 3.67 -8.33
CA GLU A 141 -11.15 2.84 -7.49
C GLU A 141 -9.68 2.89 -7.94
N MET A 142 -8.79 3.09 -6.97
CA MET A 142 -7.34 3.10 -7.18
C MET A 142 -6.73 1.81 -6.65
N VAL A 143 -6.15 1.02 -7.56
CA VAL A 143 -5.55 -0.28 -7.25
C VAL A 143 -4.06 -0.25 -7.55
N VAL A 144 -3.24 -0.68 -6.59
CA VAL A 144 -1.78 -0.80 -6.71
C VAL A 144 -1.36 -2.18 -6.24
N ALA A 145 -0.60 -2.93 -7.06
CA ALA A 145 -0.24 -4.33 -6.79
C ALA A 145 -1.40 -5.26 -6.38
N GLY A 146 -2.62 -4.99 -6.88
CA GLY A 146 -3.84 -5.73 -6.51
C GLY A 146 -4.50 -5.29 -5.19
N VAL A 147 -4.04 -4.19 -4.59
CA VAL A 147 -4.59 -3.62 -3.35
C VAL A 147 -5.42 -2.38 -3.64
N PHE A 148 -6.68 -2.38 -3.21
CA PHE A 148 -7.60 -1.24 -3.25
C PHE A 148 -7.21 -0.22 -2.17
N LEU A 149 -6.66 0.92 -2.57
CA LEU A 149 -6.06 1.87 -1.63
C LEU A 149 -7.09 2.47 -0.66
N ARG A 150 -8.32 2.72 -1.12
CA ARG A 150 -9.42 3.21 -0.27
C ARG A 150 -9.68 2.27 0.91
N LEU A 151 -9.80 0.98 0.63
CA LEU A 151 -10.03 -0.04 1.65
C LEU A 151 -8.79 -0.25 2.53
N PHE A 152 -7.60 -0.19 1.95
CA PHE A 152 -6.35 -0.30 2.72
C PHE A 152 -6.21 0.83 3.74
N VAL A 153 -6.50 2.08 3.36
CA VAL A 153 -6.45 3.23 4.27
C VAL A 153 -7.45 3.11 5.42
N LEU A 154 -8.62 2.47 5.18
CA LEU A 154 -9.60 2.19 6.23
C LEU A 154 -9.16 1.06 7.16
N ASN A 155 -8.29 0.15 6.70
CA ASN A 155 -7.74 -0.95 7.50
C ASN A 155 -6.22 -1.11 7.31
N PRO A 156 -5.39 -0.21 7.87
CA PRO A 156 -3.92 -0.25 7.70
C PRO A 156 -3.25 -1.52 8.26
N SER A 157 -3.92 -2.19 9.20
CA SER A 157 -3.47 -3.45 9.80
C SER A 157 -3.55 -4.64 8.84
N TRP A 158 -4.28 -4.51 7.72
CA TRP A 158 -4.32 -5.55 6.68
C TRP A 158 -2.91 -5.83 6.15
N THR A 159 -2.56 -7.11 5.98
CA THR A 159 -1.25 -7.51 5.44
C THR A 159 -1.42 -8.04 4.02
N PRO A 160 -1.16 -7.22 2.98
CA PRO A 160 -1.22 -7.68 1.60
C PRO A 160 -0.32 -8.89 1.37
N GLN A 161 -0.79 -9.85 0.57
CA GLN A 161 -0.05 -11.08 0.27
C GLN A 161 1.30 -10.78 -0.39
N ARG A 162 1.35 -9.75 -1.23
CA ARG A 162 2.53 -9.33 -2.01
C ARG A 162 3.14 -8.04 -1.46
N LEU A 163 3.38 -8.00 -0.15
CA LEU A 163 3.81 -6.79 0.60
C LEU A 163 4.98 -6.01 -0.03
N LYS A 164 6.03 -6.71 -0.51
CA LYS A 164 7.20 -6.07 -1.13
C LYS A 164 6.86 -5.43 -2.48
N GLN A 165 6.06 -6.12 -3.29
CA GLN A 165 5.58 -5.60 -4.57
C GLN A 165 4.67 -4.39 -4.34
N PHE A 166 3.76 -4.49 -3.36
CA PHE A 166 2.88 -3.39 -2.98
C PHE A 166 3.68 -2.15 -2.54
N LEU A 167 4.69 -2.29 -1.68
CA LEU A 167 5.56 -1.18 -1.31
C LEU A 167 6.23 -0.53 -2.53
N THR A 168 6.83 -1.35 -3.41
CA THR A 168 7.56 -0.86 -4.58
C THR A 168 6.64 -0.11 -5.55
N GLU A 169 5.53 -0.73 -5.95
CA GLU A 169 4.58 -0.11 -6.88
C GLU A 169 3.88 1.11 -6.26
N LEU A 170 3.66 1.14 -4.94
CA LEU A 170 3.07 2.29 -4.27
C LEU A 170 4.04 3.48 -4.21
N MET A 171 5.33 3.22 -3.95
CA MET A 171 6.38 4.23 -4.05
C MET A 171 6.48 4.80 -5.49
N ASP A 172 6.51 3.92 -6.50
CA ASP A 172 6.52 4.31 -7.91
C ASP A 172 5.29 5.15 -8.28
N THR A 173 4.11 4.75 -7.80
CA THR A 173 2.85 5.44 -8.06
C THR A 173 2.86 6.85 -7.48
N VAL A 174 3.29 7.01 -6.21
CA VAL A 174 3.39 8.32 -5.56
C VAL A 174 4.38 9.22 -6.30
N GLN A 175 5.57 8.72 -6.67
CA GLN A 175 6.55 9.51 -7.44
C GLN A 175 6.07 9.90 -8.84
N SER A 176 5.42 8.96 -9.52
CA SER A 176 4.82 9.20 -10.84
C SER A 176 3.76 10.29 -10.76
N LEU A 177 2.87 10.24 -9.76
CA LEU A 177 1.82 11.24 -9.57
C LEU A 177 2.38 12.63 -9.28
N MET A 178 3.44 12.74 -8.46
CA MET A 178 4.10 14.03 -8.17
C MET A 178 4.83 14.62 -9.39
N SER A 179 5.25 13.78 -10.34
CA SER A 179 6.04 14.21 -11.50
C SER A 179 5.19 14.62 -12.71
N LYS A 180 3.86 14.41 -12.66
CA LYS A 180 2.95 14.76 -13.75
C LYS A 180 2.75 16.27 -13.86
N SER A 181 2.48 16.75 -15.08
CA SER A 181 2.18 18.16 -15.36
C SER A 181 0.81 18.58 -14.82
N GLN A 182 -0.16 17.67 -14.84
CA GLN A 182 -1.48 17.81 -14.24
C GLN A 182 -1.57 16.83 -13.07
N ILE A 183 -1.69 17.37 -11.87
CA ILE A 183 -1.74 16.59 -10.63
C ILE A 183 -3.18 16.14 -10.39
N ASP A 184 -3.37 14.84 -10.22
CA ASP A 184 -4.63 14.29 -9.73
C ASP A 184 -4.58 14.32 -8.19
N GLU A 185 -5.13 15.37 -7.60
CA GLU A 185 -5.07 15.63 -6.16
C GLU A 185 -5.61 14.44 -5.36
N THR A 186 -6.76 13.91 -5.78
CA THR A 186 -7.44 12.81 -5.07
C THR A 186 -6.60 11.54 -5.04
N LYS A 187 -5.98 11.17 -6.18
CA LYS A 187 -5.12 9.99 -6.25
C LYS A 187 -3.79 10.19 -5.52
N LEU A 188 -3.23 11.41 -5.57
CA LEU A 188 -1.99 11.71 -4.87
C LEU A 188 -2.18 11.66 -3.34
N GLU A 189 -3.26 12.25 -2.83
CA GLU A 189 -3.62 12.18 -1.41
C GLU A 189 -3.85 10.74 -0.96
N LEU A 190 -4.67 9.99 -1.70
CA LEU A 190 -5.00 8.60 -1.34
C LEU A 190 -3.76 7.70 -1.35
N SER A 191 -2.92 7.79 -2.37
CA SER A 191 -1.69 7.01 -2.47
C SER A 191 -0.66 7.40 -1.42
N THR A 192 -0.51 8.69 -1.13
CA THR A 192 0.37 9.17 -0.05
C THR A 192 -0.10 8.65 1.29
N LYS A 193 -1.40 8.75 1.59
CA LYS A 193 -1.98 8.27 2.84
C LYS A 193 -1.82 6.76 2.97
N ALA A 194 -2.07 6.00 1.92
CA ALA A 194 -1.85 4.55 1.90
C ALA A 194 -0.38 4.20 2.19
N LEU A 195 0.56 4.92 1.58
CA LEU A 195 1.99 4.68 1.78
C LEU A 195 2.43 5.01 3.21
N VAL A 196 2.04 6.17 3.73
CA VAL A 196 2.34 6.56 5.12
C VAL A 196 1.74 5.55 6.10
N SER A 197 0.46 5.17 5.92
CA SER A 197 -0.19 4.16 6.76
C SER A 197 0.48 2.79 6.68
N LEU A 198 0.96 2.37 5.50
CA LEU A 198 1.71 1.13 5.32
C LEU A 198 3.00 1.13 6.14
N LEU A 199 3.78 2.21 6.04
CA LEU A 199 5.06 2.36 6.72
C LEU A 199 4.90 2.54 8.24
N GLN A 200 3.81 3.17 8.69
CA GLN A 200 3.45 3.29 10.10
C GLN A 200 3.05 1.95 10.71
N ALA A 201 2.19 1.20 10.01
CA ALA A 201 1.74 -0.11 10.49
C ALA A 201 2.89 -1.13 10.51
N ARG A 202 3.93 -0.94 9.69
CA ARG A 202 5.03 -1.90 9.51
C ARG A 202 6.40 -1.21 9.43
N PRO A 203 6.96 -0.78 10.57
CA PRO A 203 8.28 -0.16 10.62
C PRO A 203 9.43 -0.97 9.96
N PRO A 204 9.45 -2.32 9.98
CA PRO A 204 10.51 -3.09 9.31
C PRO A 204 10.60 -2.88 7.79
N LEU A 205 9.55 -2.36 7.15
CA LEU A 205 9.59 -2.03 5.73
C LEU A 205 10.49 -0.82 5.43
N LEU A 206 10.73 0.05 6.41
CA LEU A 206 11.56 1.24 6.23
C LEU A 206 13.01 0.86 5.85
N ASP A 207 13.54 -0.23 6.41
CA ASP A 207 14.90 -0.70 6.10
C ASP A 207 15.06 -1.12 4.63
N MET A 208 13.96 -1.39 3.93
CA MET A 208 13.98 -1.76 2.51
C MET A 208 14.06 -0.56 1.57
N ILE A 209 13.78 0.66 2.04
CA ILE A 209 13.59 1.84 1.19
C ILE A 209 14.90 2.45 0.67
N PRO A 210 15.97 2.62 1.48
CA PRO A 210 17.21 3.20 0.99
C PRO A 210 17.78 2.57 -0.28
N PRO A 211 17.88 1.22 -0.42
CA PRO A 211 18.42 0.61 -1.62
C PRO A 211 17.52 0.76 -2.86
N MET A 212 16.25 1.14 -2.70
CA MET A 212 15.34 1.35 -3.83
C MET A 212 15.56 2.69 -4.54
N GLY A 213 16.32 3.63 -3.96
CA GLY A 213 16.68 4.89 -4.62
C GLY A 213 15.57 5.94 -4.67
N TYR A 214 14.44 5.71 -4.00
CA TYR A 214 13.29 6.62 -4.05
C TYR A 214 13.51 7.95 -3.30
N ILE A 215 14.39 7.98 -2.30
CA ILE A 215 14.55 9.14 -1.40
C ILE A 215 14.88 10.41 -2.18
N LYS A 216 15.81 10.35 -3.15
CA LYS A 216 16.16 11.52 -3.98
C LYS A 216 14.94 12.15 -4.66
N GLY A 217 14.09 11.32 -5.26
CA GLY A 217 12.89 11.77 -5.95
C GLY A 217 11.93 12.52 -5.02
N LEU A 218 11.78 12.06 -3.77
CA LEU A 218 10.97 12.76 -2.76
C LEU A 218 11.56 14.12 -2.38
N ILE A 219 12.89 14.19 -2.19
CA ILE A 219 13.57 15.43 -1.82
C ILE A 219 13.43 16.49 -2.92
N ASP A 220 13.56 16.07 -4.18
CA ASP A 220 13.46 16.98 -5.33
C ASP A 220 12.05 17.61 -5.42
N GLN A 221 11.00 16.87 -5.04
CA GLN A 221 9.61 17.34 -5.06
C GLN A 221 9.24 18.32 -3.94
N LEU A 222 10.02 18.42 -2.86
CA LEU A 222 9.78 19.38 -1.78
C LEU A 222 9.76 20.84 -2.27
N SER A 223 10.54 21.13 -3.32
CA SER A 223 10.65 22.48 -3.88
C SER A 223 9.67 22.77 -5.01
N ASN A 224 8.76 21.84 -5.29
CA ASN A 224 7.79 21.98 -6.36
C ASN A 224 6.70 22.99 -5.99
N SER A 225 6.95 24.26 -6.32
CA SER A 225 6.04 25.37 -6.03
C SER A 225 4.82 25.45 -6.95
N LYS A 226 4.67 24.52 -7.90
CA LYS A 226 3.55 24.55 -8.86
C LYS A 226 2.24 24.10 -8.22
N HIS A 227 2.31 23.26 -7.18
CA HIS A 227 1.14 22.67 -6.55
C HIS A 227 1.43 22.39 -5.06
N SER A 228 0.69 23.01 -4.15
CA SER A 228 0.93 22.91 -2.68
C SER A 228 0.88 21.47 -2.15
N LEU A 229 0.02 20.63 -2.73
CA LEU A 229 -0.09 19.22 -2.37
C LEU A 229 1.19 18.40 -2.61
N VAL A 230 1.99 18.72 -3.63
CA VAL A 230 3.18 17.90 -3.97
C VAL A 230 4.25 17.97 -2.87
N PRO A 231 4.67 19.16 -2.39
CA PRO A 231 5.53 19.28 -1.22
C PRO A 231 4.93 18.63 0.04
N HIS A 232 3.62 18.75 0.25
CA HIS A 232 2.95 18.11 1.39
C HIS A 232 3.06 16.58 1.35
N SER A 233 2.80 15.98 0.19
CA SER A 233 2.91 14.53 -0.01
C SER A 233 4.34 14.04 0.15
N ALA A 234 5.30 14.71 -0.50
CA ALA A 234 6.72 14.38 -0.38
C ALA A 234 7.20 14.49 1.07
N LEU A 235 6.82 15.56 1.77
CA LEU A 235 7.17 15.77 3.17
C LEU A 235 6.52 14.74 4.10
N SER A 236 5.28 14.33 3.85
CA SER A 236 4.59 13.30 4.63
C SER A 236 5.29 11.95 4.55
N VAL A 237 5.76 11.56 3.36
CA VAL A 237 6.56 10.34 3.20
C VAL A 237 7.92 10.50 3.89
N LEU A 238 8.65 11.59 3.64
CA LEU A 238 9.95 11.85 4.28
C LEU A 238 9.86 11.90 5.81
N HIS A 239 8.76 12.45 6.35
CA HIS A 239 8.47 12.44 7.76
C HIS A 239 8.38 11.00 8.30
N GLN A 240 7.65 10.13 7.63
CA GLN A 240 7.55 8.74 8.05
C GLN A 240 8.90 8.00 7.96
N LEU A 241 9.69 8.31 6.93
CA LEU A 241 11.05 7.80 6.79
C LEU A 241 12.00 8.30 7.88
N SER A 242 11.76 9.47 8.46
CA SER A 242 12.63 10.07 9.50
C SER A 242 12.65 9.30 10.83
N TYR A 243 11.69 8.38 11.03
CA TYR A 243 11.66 7.47 12.18
C TYR A 243 12.62 6.27 12.04
N ASN A 244 13.28 6.10 10.90
CA ASN A 244 14.18 4.98 10.64
C ASN A 244 15.61 5.48 10.35
N LYS A 245 16.59 4.96 11.10
CA LYS A 245 17.99 5.41 11.01
C LYS A 245 18.60 5.20 9.62
N PRO A 246 18.51 4.01 8.97
CA PRO A 246 18.97 3.83 7.59
C PRO A 246 18.36 4.82 6.59
N CYS A 247 17.07 5.14 6.73
CA CYS A 247 16.40 6.15 5.91
C CYS A 247 17.00 7.55 6.13
N VAL A 248 17.19 7.97 7.38
CA VAL A 248 17.84 9.25 7.71
C VAL A 248 19.26 9.29 7.15
N GLU A 249 20.06 8.23 7.33
CA GLU A 249 21.41 8.13 6.79
C GLU A 249 21.45 8.25 5.26
N SER A 250 20.42 7.77 4.55
CA SER A 250 20.30 7.96 3.12
C SER A 250 19.84 9.37 2.74
N MET A 251 18.95 10.01 3.52
CA MET A 251 18.56 11.40 3.29
C MET A 251 19.72 12.38 3.45
N ILE A 252 20.57 12.19 4.47
CA ILE A 252 21.68 13.11 4.75
C ILE A 252 22.81 13.03 3.71
N GLN A 253 22.81 12.01 2.83
CA GLN A 253 23.74 11.96 1.69
C GLN A 253 23.46 13.05 0.65
N TYR A 254 22.27 13.64 0.68
CA TYR A 254 21.88 14.73 -0.20
C TYR A 254 22.06 16.07 0.54
N ASP A 255 23.19 16.74 0.33
CA ASP A 255 23.55 18.00 1.01
C ASP A 255 22.50 19.12 0.90
N TYR A 256 21.59 19.02 -0.08
CA TYR A 256 20.54 19.98 -0.33
C TYR A 256 19.22 19.70 0.41
N ILE A 257 19.07 18.60 1.15
CA ILE A 257 17.83 18.23 1.86
C ILE A 257 17.30 19.36 2.75
N LEU A 258 18.17 19.92 3.62
CA LEU A 258 17.78 21.00 4.53
C LEU A 258 17.35 22.25 3.77
N SER A 259 18.03 22.57 2.66
CA SER A 259 17.67 23.71 1.81
C SER A 259 16.29 23.53 1.16
N GLN A 260 15.93 22.31 0.75
CA GLN A 260 14.62 22.03 0.17
C GLN A 260 13.51 22.05 1.21
N MET A 261 13.78 21.55 2.41
CA MET A 261 12.83 21.66 3.52
C MET A 261 12.56 23.12 3.91
N ILE A 262 13.60 23.96 3.98
CA ILE A 262 13.43 25.40 4.24
C ILE A 262 12.57 26.04 3.15
N LYS A 263 12.84 25.77 1.87
CA LYS A 263 12.06 26.30 0.75
C LYS A 263 10.60 25.85 0.79
N ALA A 264 10.35 24.58 1.08
CA ALA A 264 9.00 24.02 1.19
C ALA A 264 8.20 24.73 2.29
N ILE A 265 8.76 24.82 3.50
CA ILE A 265 8.11 25.45 4.66
C ILE A 265 7.95 26.96 4.45
N SER A 266 8.90 27.62 3.79
CA SER A 266 8.80 29.05 3.47
C SER A 266 7.72 29.35 2.43
N SER A 267 7.44 28.40 1.54
CA SER A 267 6.42 28.54 0.48
C SER A 267 5.02 28.24 1.01
N ASP A 268 4.90 27.28 1.94
CA ASP A 268 3.65 26.89 2.57
C ASP A 268 3.84 26.69 4.08
N THR A 269 3.33 27.66 4.86
CA THR A 269 3.44 27.65 6.32
C THR A 269 2.68 26.50 6.98
N THR A 270 1.70 25.88 6.30
CA THR A 270 0.98 24.71 6.84
C THR A 270 1.91 23.51 7.01
N LEU A 271 3.02 23.46 6.27
CA LEU A 271 4.03 22.42 6.35
C LEU A 271 4.97 22.58 7.56
N ALA A 272 4.95 23.72 8.26
CA ALA A 272 5.91 24.02 9.31
C ALA A 272 5.91 22.99 10.44
N ALA A 273 4.73 22.55 10.89
CA ALA A 273 4.62 21.56 11.96
C ALA A 273 5.28 20.22 11.58
N LEU A 274 4.87 19.65 10.44
CA LEU A 274 5.39 18.39 9.93
C LEU A 274 6.88 18.48 9.55
N GLY A 275 7.27 19.59 8.95
CA GLY A 275 8.65 19.86 8.54
C GLY A 275 9.59 19.96 9.73
N CYS A 276 9.21 20.69 10.79
CA CYS A 276 10.01 20.80 12.00
C CYS A 276 10.11 19.47 12.75
N GLN A 277 9.05 18.66 12.79
CA GLN A 277 9.10 17.30 13.36
C GLN A 277 10.07 16.40 12.59
N THR A 278 10.00 16.43 11.26
CA THR A 278 10.90 15.69 10.38
C THR A 278 12.35 16.10 10.62
N LEU A 279 12.63 17.40 10.67
CA LEU A 279 13.95 17.91 11.03
C LEU A 279 14.38 17.41 12.41
N ASN A 280 13.54 17.53 13.44
CA ASN A 280 13.88 17.08 14.79
C ASN A 280 14.28 15.60 14.84
N ASN A 281 13.57 14.74 14.11
CA ASN A 281 13.89 13.31 14.01
C ASN A 281 15.23 13.06 13.29
N MET A 282 15.56 13.87 12.27
CA MET A 282 16.84 13.76 11.55
C MET A 282 18.04 14.16 12.41
N PHE A 283 17.90 15.10 13.35
CA PHE A 283 18.98 15.62 14.19
C PHE A 283 19.26 14.78 15.46
N VAL A 284 18.70 13.57 15.56
CA VAL A 284 18.99 12.65 16.69
C VAL A 284 20.46 12.18 16.63
N ALA A 285 21.04 11.93 17.82
CA ALA A 285 22.47 12.00 18.17
C ALA A 285 23.52 11.46 17.18
N ASP A 286 23.23 10.43 16.38
CA ASP A 286 24.22 9.82 15.47
C ASP A 286 24.39 10.57 14.13
N ALA A 287 23.37 11.31 13.68
CA ALA A 287 23.41 12.09 12.43
C ALA A 287 23.75 13.57 12.65
N ASN A 288 23.73 14.00 13.92
CA ASN A 288 23.82 15.40 14.32
C ASN A 288 25.11 16.07 13.82
N ASP A 289 26.27 15.46 14.03
CA ASP A 289 27.56 16.05 13.65
C ASP A 289 27.77 16.16 12.13
N LYS A 290 27.05 15.35 11.32
CA LYS A 290 27.06 15.48 9.85
C LYS A 290 26.09 16.55 9.36
N LEU A 291 24.97 16.74 10.05
CA LEU A 291 23.90 17.65 9.65
C LEU A 291 24.14 19.10 10.08
N VAL A 292 24.71 19.34 11.26
CA VAL A 292 24.95 20.70 11.77
C VAL A 292 25.80 21.57 10.84
N PRO A 293 26.90 21.11 10.21
CA PRO A 293 27.65 21.96 9.27
C PRO A 293 26.79 22.39 8.06
N ILE A 294 25.95 21.49 7.53
CA ILE A 294 25.01 21.81 6.45
C ILE A 294 23.95 22.81 6.96
N ALA A 295 23.43 22.61 8.18
CA ALA A 295 22.47 23.50 8.81
C ALA A 295 22.99 24.93 8.98
N LEU A 296 24.27 25.07 9.36
CA LEU A 296 24.96 26.36 9.44
C LEU A 296 25.10 27.00 8.06
N GLN A 297 25.50 26.23 7.06
CA GLN A 297 25.66 26.71 5.68
C GLN A 297 24.35 27.24 5.09
N VAL A 298 23.22 26.54 5.32
CA VAL A 298 21.91 26.94 4.81
C VAL A 298 21.16 27.91 5.72
N LYS A 299 21.78 28.38 6.81
CA LYS A 299 21.18 29.29 7.80
C LYS A 299 19.88 28.76 8.42
N LEU A 300 19.82 27.45 8.69
CA LEU A 300 18.65 26.79 9.27
C LEU A 300 18.30 27.39 10.64
N ILE A 301 19.30 27.74 11.45
CA ILE A 301 19.09 28.34 12.79
C ILE A 301 18.35 29.67 12.67
N ASP A 302 18.79 30.57 11.79
CA ASP A 302 18.12 31.87 11.57
C ASP A 302 16.68 31.68 11.07
N PHE A 303 16.46 30.68 10.22
CA PHE A 303 15.12 30.32 9.74
C PHE A 303 14.19 29.86 10.87
N LEU A 304 14.67 28.95 11.73
CA LEU A 304 13.91 28.44 12.88
C LEU A 304 13.59 29.55 13.89
N LEU A 305 14.52 30.49 14.12
CA LEU A 305 14.29 31.65 14.97
C LEU A 305 13.21 32.58 14.38
N LYS A 306 13.26 32.84 13.07
CA LYS A 306 12.21 33.62 12.39
C LYS A 306 10.84 32.96 12.50
N LEU A 307 10.75 31.62 12.42
CA LEU A 307 9.50 30.89 12.62
C LEU A 307 8.97 31.10 14.05
N LEU A 308 9.83 31.06 15.07
CA LEU A 308 9.45 31.35 16.46
C LEU A 308 8.98 32.81 16.65
N ASP A 309 9.62 33.76 15.97
CA ASP A 309 9.34 35.19 16.08
C ASP A 309 8.09 35.64 15.31
N SER A 310 7.61 34.86 14.34
CA SER A 310 6.49 35.20 13.44
C SER A 310 5.09 35.33 14.09
N GLY A 311 5.02 35.51 15.41
CA GLY A 311 3.80 35.82 16.15
C GLY A 311 3.18 34.63 16.90
N GLN A 312 2.42 34.92 17.96
CA GLN A 312 1.78 33.87 18.78
C GLN A 312 0.62 33.15 18.08
N SER A 313 0.08 33.69 16.99
CA SER A 313 -1.14 33.19 16.31
C SER A 313 -0.91 32.20 15.17
N THR A 314 0.31 32.10 14.64
CA THR A 314 0.59 31.36 13.39
C THR A 314 0.93 29.89 13.64
N TYR A 315 1.56 29.57 14.78
CA TYR A 315 1.99 28.22 15.13
C TYR A 315 1.60 27.86 16.55
N ASP A 316 1.14 26.62 16.71
CA ASP A 316 0.71 26.05 17.98
C ASP A 316 1.90 25.85 18.96
N SER A 317 1.58 25.70 20.24
CA SER A 317 2.60 25.51 21.30
C SER A 317 3.46 24.27 21.06
N SER A 318 2.91 23.24 20.39
CA SER A 318 3.64 22.01 20.09
C SER A 318 4.75 22.24 19.07
N THR A 319 4.48 22.93 17.96
CA THR A 319 5.48 23.25 16.93
C THR A 319 6.60 24.09 17.51
N LYS A 320 6.28 25.08 18.36
CA LYS A 320 7.30 25.90 19.04
C LYS A 320 8.21 25.08 19.95
N ALA A 321 7.65 24.12 20.69
CA ALA A 321 8.44 23.21 21.52
C ALA A 321 9.37 22.32 20.68
N ILE A 322 8.90 21.84 19.53
CA ILE A 322 9.71 21.04 18.59
C ILE A 322 10.85 21.88 18.00
N ILE A 323 10.62 23.13 17.62
CA ILE A 323 11.68 24.03 17.14
C ILE A 323 12.74 24.23 18.23
N VAL A 324 12.32 24.46 19.47
CA VAL A 324 13.22 24.57 20.62
C VAL A 324 14.03 23.29 20.82
N GLN A 325 13.39 22.12 20.74
CA GLN A 325 14.07 20.84 20.87
C GLN A 325 15.11 20.64 19.75
N LEU A 326 14.75 20.97 18.51
CA LEU A 326 15.65 20.91 17.36
C LEU A 326 16.89 21.80 17.55
N LEU A 327 16.73 23.03 18.03
CA LEU A 327 17.84 23.93 18.36
C LEU A 327 18.72 23.36 19.48
N LYS A 328 18.13 22.74 20.51
CA LYS A 328 18.87 22.06 21.57
C LYS A 328 19.64 20.85 21.05
N SER A 329 19.07 20.07 20.14
CA SER A 329 19.77 18.95 19.50
C SER A 329 21.00 19.45 18.75
N MET A 330 20.91 20.55 17.99
CA MET A 330 22.07 21.12 17.30
C MET A 330 23.18 21.59 18.26
N LEU A 331 22.82 22.12 19.44
CA LEU A 331 23.79 22.51 20.47
C LEU A 331 24.58 21.33 21.05
N GLN A 332 24.05 20.10 20.94
CA GLN A 332 24.72 18.89 21.42
C GLN A 332 25.78 18.37 20.43
N SER A 333 25.94 18.99 19.26
CA SER A 333 27.02 18.62 18.33
C SER A 333 28.39 18.86 18.96
N GLN A 334 29.25 17.84 18.92
CA GLN A 334 30.58 17.92 19.53
C GLN A 334 31.49 18.88 18.77
N ALA A 335 31.38 18.92 17.44
CA ALA A 335 32.25 19.71 16.59
C ALA A 335 31.77 21.16 16.39
N TYR A 336 30.45 21.39 16.37
CA TYR A 336 29.87 22.68 15.96
C TYR A 336 28.96 23.32 17.01
N GLY A 337 28.76 22.69 18.18
CA GLY A 337 27.87 23.18 19.24
C GLY A 337 28.20 24.59 19.72
N GLU A 338 29.49 24.95 19.84
CA GLU A 338 29.90 26.32 20.21
C GLU A 338 29.51 27.36 19.15
N GLN A 339 29.63 27.03 17.87
CA GLN A 339 29.24 27.93 16.78
C GLN A 339 27.73 28.15 16.76
N VAL A 340 26.95 27.08 16.95
CA VAL A 340 25.49 27.14 17.11
C VAL A 340 25.12 28.02 18.31
N GLY A 341 25.81 27.83 19.45
CA GLY A 341 25.62 28.64 20.66
C GLY A 341 25.85 30.13 20.42
N ASN A 342 26.94 30.49 19.73
CA ASN A 342 27.26 31.88 19.41
C ASN A 342 26.18 32.56 18.53
N ILE A 343 25.55 31.83 17.61
CA ILE A 343 24.46 32.35 16.78
C ILE A 343 23.19 32.58 17.61
N LEU A 344 22.88 31.66 18.53
CA LEU A 344 21.75 31.79 19.44
C LEU A 344 21.95 32.95 20.44
N ASP A 345 23.17 33.12 20.96
CA ASP A 345 23.50 34.18 21.93
C ASP A 345 23.43 35.58 21.30
N LYS A 346 23.76 35.72 20.00
CA LYS A 346 23.57 36.96 19.23
C LYS A 346 22.10 37.32 19.05
N ASN A 347 21.21 36.33 19.04
CA ASN A 347 19.76 36.52 18.96
C ASN A 347 19.18 36.61 20.38
N PHE A 348 19.37 37.78 20.99
CA PHE A 348 19.20 38.21 22.40
C PHE A 348 17.94 37.77 23.20
N ARG A 349 17.01 36.96 22.68
CA ARG A 349 15.75 36.57 23.37
C ARG A 349 15.71 35.14 23.93
N LEU A 350 16.74 34.31 23.71
CA LEU A 350 16.71 32.88 24.10
C LEU A 350 17.69 32.47 25.20
N GLN A 351 18.11 33.39 26.09
CA GLN A 351 18.83 33.03 27.33
C GLN A 351 18.08 32.02 28.22
N ARG A 352 16.78 31.76 27.95
CA ARG A 352 15.97 30.72 28.61
C ARG A 352 16.18 29.29 28.09
N LEU A 353 16.93 29.07 27.01
CA LEU A 353 17.16 27.72 26.47
C LEU A 353 18.26 26.94 27.20
N ARG A 354 19.21 27.62 27.84
CA ARG A 354 20.27 26.97 28.66
C ARG A 354 19.80 26.57 30.07
N SER A 355 18.66 27.07 30.54
CA SER A 355 18.22 26.95 31.94
C SER A 355 17.04 25.99 32.17
N ARG A 356 16.66 25.18 31.18
CA ARG A 356 15.65 24.12 31.31
C ARG A 356 15.99 22.86 30.53
#